data_AF-A0A9W6XD14-F1
#
_entry.id   AF-A0A9W6XD14-F1
#
_cell.length_a   1.000
_cell.length_b   1.000
_cell.length_c   1.000
_cell.angle_alpha   90.00
_cell.angle_beta   90.00
_cell.angle_gamma   90.00
#
_symmetry.space_group_name_H-M   'P 1'
#
loop_
_entity.id
_entity.type
_entity.pdbx_description
1 polymer ?
#
loop_
_entity_poly.entity_id
_entity_poly.type
_entity_poly.pdbx_seq_one_letter_code
_entity_poly.pdbx_strand_id
1 'polypeptide(L)'
;MGAWSVLHVHAATWLLAMTLVAARNRTTEYPTKSGISTWVDPDTPNERRTYLSSRGRAWELVMSDEFNVANRSFRPGDDHMWTSLDKPDGVNGALEVYAHNMTGTECDADGTCYFFIEVDTDNTTISVYNMYKHPPGYQNSTFFYRAAMVQSWNKFCFQGGMLEVRAQLPGAVSKASGNPDLARGKSGQVTDTTYYPTWPGED
;
A
#
# COMPACT_ATOMS: atom_id res chain seq x y z
N MET A 1 85.30 39.71 -1.05
CA MET A 1 84.29 39.52 -2.12
C MET A 1 84.31 38.05 -2.51
N GLY A 2 83.17 37.38 -2.54
CA GLY A 2 83.01 35.92 -2.72
C GLY A 2 82.43 35.28 -1.43
N ALA A 3 81.13 35.16 -1.17
CA ALA A 3 79.95 34.74 -1.95
C ALA A 3 79.79 33.20 -2.06
N TRP A 4 79.01 32.65 -1.11
CA TRP A 4 78.06 31.50 -1.12
C TRP A 4 78.59 30.09 -1.50
N SER A 5 78.14 28.99 -0.88
CA SER A 5 76.77 28.49 -1.00
C SER A 5 76.38 27.49 0.09
N VAL A 6 75.19 27.68 0.64
CA VAL A 6 74.43 26.71 1.43
C VAL A 6 73.63 25.84 0.46
N LEU A 7 73.80 24.51 0.52
CA LEU A 7 73.02 23.56 -0.25
C LEU A 7 71.52 23.71 0.06
N HIS A 8 70.70 23.92 -0.98
CA HIS A 8 69.26 23.78 -0.88
C HIS A 8 68.86 22.36 -1.32
N VAL A 9 68.26 21.62 -0.40
CA VAL A 9 67.57 20.36 -0.70
C VAL A 9 66.15 20.71 -1.16
N HIS A 10 65.83 20.45 -2.42
CA HIS A 10 64.47 20.60 -2.92
C HIS A 10 63.65 19.35 -2.55
N ALA A 11 62.75 19.50 -1.57
CA ALA A 11 61.67 18.54 -1.34
C ALA A 11 60.53 18.85 -2.31
N ALA A 12 60.30 17.98 -3.29
CA ALA A 12 59.15 18.08 -4.19
C ALA A 12 57.90 17.50 -3.52
N THR A 13 57.01 18.36 -3.04
CA THR A 13 55.69 17.98 -2.53
C THR A 13 54.70 17.86 -3.69
N TRP A 14 54.31 16.64 -4.03
CA TRP A 14 53.21 16.39 -4.97
C TRP A 14 51.88 16.57 -4.24
N LEU A 15 51.17 17.65 -4.56
CA LEU A 15 49.78 17.84 -4.15
C LEU A 15 48.87 16.96 -5.03
N LEU A 16 48.40 15.84 -4.49
CA LEU A 16 47.31 15.08 -5.11
C LEU A 16 46.01 15.88 -4.96
N ALA A 17 45.56 16.50 -6.05
CA ALA A 17 44.22 17.06 -6.12
C ALA A 17 43.20 15.92 -6.19
N MET A 18 42.56 15.58 -5.07
CA MET A 18 41.39 14.70 -5.09
C MET A 18 40.21 15.48 -5.68
N THR A 19 39.94 15.24 -6.97
CA THR A 19 38.66 15.66 -7.57
C THR A 19 37.56 14.76 -7.02
N LEU A 20 36.74 15.30 -6.10
CA LEU A 20 35.48 14.68 -5.73
C LEU A 20 34.55 14.70 -6.94
N VAL A 21 34.42 13.56 -7.62
CA VAL A 21 33.39 13.36 -8.62
C VAL A 21 32.09 13.09 -7.87
N ALA A 22 31.27 14.14 -7.68
CA ALA A 22 29.90 13.96 -7.23
C ALA A 22 29.13 13.24 -8.34
N ALA A 23 28.81 11.96 -8.12
CA ALA A 23 27.92 11.21 -9.00
C ALA A 23 26.54 11.89 -8.99
N ARG A 24 26.25 12.69 -10.02
CA ARG A 24 24.94 13.31 -10.19
C ARG A 24 24.01 12.24 -10.76
N ASN A 25 23.25 11.58 -9.89
CA ASN A 25 22.20 10.67 -10.31
C ASN A 25 21.12 11.53 -11.01
N ARG A 26 21.17 11.59 -12.34
CA ARG A 26 20.14 12.30 -13.14
C ARG A 26 18.94 11.39 -13.24
N THR A 27 18.04 11.46 -12.27
CA THR A 27 16.65 11.04 -12.49
C THR A 27 16.05 12.00 -13.51
N THR A 28 15.51 11.47 -14.60
CA THR A 28 14.77 12.24 -15.61
C THR A 28 13.35 12.52 -15.14
N GLU A 29 13.21 12.98 -13.90
CA GLU A 29 11.92 13.37 -13.34
C GLU A 29 11.79 14.88 -13.49
N TYR A 30 10.84 15.29 -14.32
CA TYR A 30 10.49 16.70 -14.42
C TYR A 30 9.76 17.09 -13.14
N PRO A 31 10.19 18.16 -12.46
CA PRO A 31 9.47 18.62 -11.28
C PRO A 31 8.05 19.00 -11.69
N THR A 32 7.08 18.60 -10.89
CA THR A 32 5.70 19.01 -11.10
C THR A 32 5.58 20.53 -10.90
N LYS A 33 4.71 21.18 -11.67
CA LYS A 33 4.47 22.63 -11.53
C LYS A 33 3.88 22.99 -10.16
N SER A 34 3.16 22.06 -9.55
CA SER A 34 2.55 22.19 -8.21
C SER A 34 3.56 22.05 -7.07
N GLY A 35 4.75 21.48 -7.32
CA GLY A 35 5.72 21.12 -6.27
C GLY A 35 5.32 19.89 -5.44
N ILE A 36 4.24 19.19 -5.83
CA ILE A 36 3.79 17.92 -5.21
C ILE A 36 4.34 16.76 -6.04
N SER A 37 4.94 15.76 -5.40
CA SER A 37 5.45 14.58 -6.12
C SER A 37 4.34 13.87 -6.90
N THR A 38 4.67 13.25 -8.02
CA THR A 38 3.70 12.64 -8.96
C THR A 38 2.78 11.59 -8.32
N TRP A 39 3.23 10.94 -7.26
CA TRP A 39 2.50 9.85 -6.58
C TRP A 39 1.97 10.25 -5.19
N VAL A 40 2.05 11.54 -4.84
CA VAL A 40 1.59 12.07 -3.56
C VAL A 40 0.27 12.77 -3.79
N ASP A 41 -0.74 12.35 -3.04
CA ASP A 41 -2.05 12.99 -3.03
C ASP A 41 -1.92 14.48 -2.67
N PRO A 42 -2.49 15.40 -3.48
CA PRO A 42 -2.50 16.82 -3.16
C PRO A 42 -3.09 17.15 -1.80
N ASP A 43 -4.05 16.35 -1.31
CA ASP A 43 -4.71 16.54 -0.03
C ASP A 43 -3.88 16.02 1.15
N THR A 44 -2.77 15.30 0.90
CA THR A 44 -1.88 14.87 1.99
C THR A 44 -1.29 16.08 2.72
N PRO A 45 -1.51 16.23 4.04
CA PRO A 45 -1.05 17.38 4.82
C PRO A 45 0.47 17.54 4.76
N ASN A 46 0.94 18.79 4.67
CA ASN A 46 2.38 19.10 4.55
C ASN A 46 3.23 18.50 5.67
N GLU A 47 2.70 18.43 6.89
CA GLU A 47 3.37 17.84 8.06
C GLU A 47 3.56 16.31 7.97
N ARG A 48 2.81 15.64 7.09
CA ARG A 48 2.90 14.19 6.84
C ARG A 48 3.83 13.85 5.68
N ARG A 49 4.34 14.85 4.96
CA ARG A 49 5.24 14.67 3.80
C ARG A 49 6.69 14.36 4.18
N THR A 50 7.04 14.57 5.45
CA THR A 50 8.37 14.25 5.99
C THR A 50 8.24 13.54 7.32
N TYR A 51 9.05 12.51 7.55
CA TYR A 51 9.08 11.78 8.80
C TYR A 51 10.50 11.67 9.35
N LEU A 52 10.70 11.96 10.63
CA LEU A 52 11.99 11.73 11.30
C LEU A 52 11.97 10.33 11.91
N SER A 53 12.73 9.41 11.31
CA SER A 53 12.87 8.05 11.84
C SER A 53 13.46 8.05 13.24
N SER A 54 13.21 6.97 14.00
CA SER A 54 13.81 6.73 15.32
C SER A 54 15.34 6.74 15.32
N ARG A 55 15.97 6.61 14.15
CA ARG A 55 17.43 6.67 13.94
C ARG A 55 17.94 8.04 13.48
N GLY A 56 17.08 9.08 13.52
CA GLY A 56 17.43 10.45 13.15
C GLY A 56 17.54 10.71 11.64
N ARG A 57 17.19 9.74 10.79
CA ARG A 57 17.12 9.94 9.34
C ARG A 57 15.78 10.58 8.97
N ALA A 58 15.83 11.64 8.17
CA ALA A 58 14.65 12.21 7.54
C ALA A 58 14.23 11.32 6.36
N TRP A 59 12.95 10.99 6.31
CA TRP A 59 12.29 10.28 5.22
C TRP A 59 11.32 11.23 4.54
N GLU A 60 11.30 11.19 3.22
CA GLU A 60 10.37 11.94 2.39
C GLU A 60 9.24 11.01 1.95
N LEU A 61 8.03 11.54 1.90
CA LEU A 61 6.86 10.83 1.40
C LEU A 61 6.97 10.70 -0.12
N VAL A 62 6.95 9.45 -0.59
CA VAL A 62 7.09 9.14 -2.03
C VAL A 62 5.78 8.72 -2.68
N MET A 63 4.79 8.30 -1.89
CA MET A 63 3.49 7.86 -2.36
C MET A 63 2.44 8.03 -1.26
N SER A 64 1.27 8.55 -1.58
CA SER A 64 0.11 8.62 -0.67
C SER A 64 -1.21 8.68 -1.43
N ASP A 65 -2.28 8.26 -0.75
CA ASP A 65 -3.66 8.44 -1.19
C ASP A 65 -4.51 8.65 0.06
N GLU A 66 -5.23 9.76 0.13
CA GLU A 66 -6.14 10.05 1.24
C GLU A 66 -7.57 9.55 0.94
N PHE A 67 -7.85 9.12 -0.30
CA PHE A 67 -9.15 8.65 -0.78
C PHE A 67 -10.30 9.66 -0.63
N ASN A 68 -9.99 10.97 -0.66
CA ASN A 68 -10.95 12.06 -0.46
C ASN A 68 -11.83 12.41 -1.69
N VAL A 69 -11.73 11.64 -2.77
CA VAL A 69 -12.54 11.83 -3.98
C VAL A 69 -13.57 10.71 -4.06
N ALA A 70 -14.86 11.05 -3.95
CA ALA A 70 -15.97 10.11 -4.02
C ALA A 70 -16.09 9.43 -5.39
N ASN A 71 -16.66 8.23 -5.40
CA ASN A 71 -17.03 7.46 -6.59
C ASN A 71 -15.85 7.11 -7.51
N ARG A 72 -14.64 6.93 -6.96
CA ARG A 72 -13.52 6.40 -7.74
C ARG A 72 -13.81 4.93 -8.08
N SER A 73 -13.61 4.59 -9.34
CA SER A 73 -13.57 3.22 -9.81
C SER A 73 -12.12 2.77 -9.84
N PHE A 74 -11.87 1.57 -9.32
CA PHE A 74 -10.55 0.94 -9.40
C PHE A 74 -10.50 -0.13 -10.49
N ARG A 75 -11.39 -0.13 -11.48
CA ARG A 75 -11.25 -1.05 -12.62
C ARG A 75 -9.94 -0.78 -13.37
N PRO A 76 -9.37 -1.77 -14.06
CA PRO A 76 -8.15 -1.58 -14.82
C PRO A 76 -8.30 -0.43 -15.82
N GLY A 77 -7.54 0.65 -15.61
CA GLY A 77 -7.51 1.86 -16.45
C GLY A 77 -8.32 3.05 -15.92
N ASP A 78 -9.15 2.86 -14.90
CA ASP A 78 -10.01 3.93 -14.36
C ASP A 78 -9.28 4.82 -13.34
N ASP A 79 -8.33 4.25 -12.59
CA ASP A 79 -7.54 4.94 -11.59
C ASP A 79 -6.05 4.90 -11.91
N HIS A 80 -5.37 6.02 -11.69
CA HIS A 80 -3.97 6.22 -12.03
C HIS A 80 -2.99 5.53 -11.05
N MET A 81 -3.43 5.23 -9.83
CA MET A 81 -2.60 4.64 -8.79
C MET A 81 -3.00 3.21 -8.46
N TRP A 82 -4.29 2.90 -8.47
CA TRP A 82 -4.83 1.63 -7.99
C TRP A 82 -5.53 0.84 -9.09
N THR A 83 -5.53 -0.49 -8.95
CA THR A 83 -6.30 -1.42 -9.75
C THR A 83 -6.86 -2.51 -8.86
N SER A 84 -8.14 -2.76 -9.02
CA SER A 84 -8.84 -3.91 -8.46
C SER A 84 -8.61 -5.15 -9.32
N LEU A 85 -8.79 -6.33 -8.74
CA LEU A 85 -8.67 -7.62 -9.40
C LEU A 85 -10.04 -8.31 -9.53
N ASP A 86 -10.16 -9.12 -10.57
CA ASP A 86 -11.31 -10.00 -10.82
C ASP A 86 -10.79 -11.42 -11.05
N LYS A 87 -10.82 -12.23 -10.00
CA LYS A 87 -10.33 -13.63 -10.01
C LYS A 87 -10.85 -14.40 -8.79
N PRO A 88 -11.00 -15.74 -8.88
CA PRO A 88 -11.11 -16.57 -7.69
C PRO A 88 -9.87 -16.42 -6.82
N ASP A 89 -10.04 -16.43 -5.49
CA ASP A 89 -8.91 -16.65 -4.62
C ASP A 89 -8.58 -18.14 -4.59
N GLY A 90 -7.37 -18.48 -5.02
CA GLY A 90 -6.94 -19.85 -5.28
C GLY A 90 -5.94 -20.36 -4.25
N VAL A 91 -5.74 -19.62 -3.16
CA VAL A 91 -4.72 -19.89 -2.15
C VAL A 91 -5.41 -20.24 -0.83
N ASN A 92 -4.83 -21.17 -0.07
CA ASN A 92 -5.26 -21.52 1.30
C ASN A 92 -6.76 -21.87 1.47
N GLY A 93 -7.42 -22.47 0.47
CA GLY A 93 -8.83 -22.86 0.61
C GLY A 93 -9.83 -21.71 0.71
N ALA A 94 -9.44 -20.52 0.24
CA ALA A 94 -10.30 -19.34 0.23
C ALA A 94 -11.68 -19.60 -0.42
N LEU A 95 -12.72 -19.01 0.17
CA LEU A 95 -14.12 -19.21 -0.22
C LEU A 95 -14.67 -18.05 -1.06
N GLU A 96 -13.83 -17.05 -1.33
CA GLU A 96 -14.20 -15.82 -2.02
C GLU A 96 -13.70 -15.71 -3.47
N VAL A 97 -14.43 -14.92 -4.26
CA VAL A 97 -13.95 -14.36 -5.52
C VAL A 97 -13.71 -12.85 -5.34
N TYR A 98 -12.57 -12.36 -5.83
CA TYR A 98 -12.37 -10.92 -5.95
C TYR A 98 -13.11 -10.42 -7.18
N ALA A 99 -13.79 -9.29 -7.04
CA ALA A 99 -14.51 -8.63 -8.12
C ALA A 99 -14.32 -7.12 -8.07
N HIS A 100 -14.35 -6.51 -9.26
CA HIS A 100 -14.17 -5.07 -9.41
C HIS A 100 -15.26 -4.21 -8.77
N ASN A 101 -16.46 -4.76 -8.55
CA ASN A 101 -17.63 -4.03 -8.06
C ASN A 101 -17.83 -4.09 -6.54
N MET A 102 -16.87 -4.62 -5.79
CA MET A 102 -16.91 -4.66 -4.32
C MET A 102 -15.95 -3.65 -3.68
N THR A 103 -15.58 -2.60 -4.41
CA THR A 103 -14.65 -1.59 -3.94
C THR A 103 -14.85 -0.27 -4.65
N GLY A 104 -14.47 0.80 -3.98
CA GLY A 104 -14.51 2.15 -4.51
C GLY A 104 -14.14 3.14 -3.42
N THR A 105 -14.52 4.39 -3.64
CA THR A 105 -14.48 5.42 -2.60
C THR A 105 -15.85 6.02 -2.42
N GLU A 106 -16.21 6.29 -1.16
CA GLU A 106 -17.46 6.93 -0.79
C GLU A 106 -17.18 8.02 0.23
N CYS A 107 -18.14 8.94 0.41
CA CYS A 107 -18.08 9.96 1.44
C CYS A 107 -19.38 9.97 2.22
N ASP A 108 -19.27 9.95 3.54
CA ASP A 108 -20.39 10.08 4.45
C ASP A 108 -20.95 11.51 4.44
N ALA A 109 -22.16 11.67 4.98
CA ALA A 109 -22.83 12.97 5.09
C ALA A 109 -22.07 14.00 5.95
N ASP A 110 -21.14 13.55 6.81
CA ASP A 110 -20.28 14.41 7.62
C ASP A 110 -19.03 14.90 6.87
N GLY A 111 -18.85 14.49 5.61
CA GLY A 111 -17.73 14.84 4.76
C GLY A 111 -16.53 13.90 4.88
N THR A 112 -16.61 12.85 5.69
CA THR A 112 -15.57 11.83 5.78
C THR A 112 -15.60 10.94 4.55
N CYS A 113 -14.54 10.99 3.74
CA CYS A 113 -14.37 10.11 2.60
C CYS A 113 -13.48 8.91 2.96
N TYR A 114 -13.72 7.78 2.31
CA TYR A 114 -12.97 6.55 2.56
C TYR A 114 -12.95 5.65 1.34
N PHE A 115 -11.87 4.89 1.25
CA PHE A 115 -11.79 3.66 0.48
C PHE A 115 -12.52 2.54 1.20
N PHE A 116 -13.30 1.75 0.47
CA PHE A 116 -13.98 0.58 1.03
C PHE A 116 -13.70 -0.70 0.23
N ILE A 117 -13.80 -1.81 0.95
CA ILE A 117 -13.96 -3.16 0.42
C ILE A 117 -15.24 -3.70 1.02
N GLU A 118 -16.14 -4.15 0.16
CA GLU A 118 -17.37 -4.83 0.54
C GLU A 118 -17.19 -6.34 0.40
N VAL A 119 -17.91 -7.09 1.24
CA VAL A 119 -17.99 -8.54 1.15
C VAL A 119 -19.45 -8.92 1.21
N ASP A 120 -19.92 -9.68 0.23
CA ASP A 120 -21.28 -10.20 0.19
C ASP A 120 -21.28 -11.71 -0.05
N THR A 121 -22.38 -12.36 0.31
CA THR A 121 -22.61 -13.77 0.02
C THR A 121 -23.04 -13.91 -1.43
N ASP A 122 -22.23 -14.59 -2.24
CA ASP A 122 -22.57 -14.91 -3.62
C ASP A 122 -21.98 -16.26 -4.05
N ASN A 123 -22.88 -17.19 -4.42
CA ASN A 123 -22.53 -18.52 -4.88
C ASN A 123 -22.07 -18.49 -6.35
N THR A 124 -20.76 -18.41 -6.55
CA THR A 124 -20.14 -18.40 -7.87
C THR A 124 -19.39 -19.71 -8.11
N THR A 125 -19.74 -20.43 -9.19
CA THR A 125 -18.99 -21.62 -9.62
C THR A 125 -18.03 -21.26 -10.75
N ILE A 126 -16.73 -21.49 -10.54
CA ILE A 126 -15.68 -21.17 -11.51
C ILE A 126 -14.92 -22.45 -11.89
N SER A 127 -14.63 -22.62 -13.18
CA SER A 127 -13.78 -23.70 -13.66
C SER A 127 -12.31 -23.32 -13.46
N VAL A 128 -11.64 -23.97 -12.51
CA VAL A 128 -10.24 -23.72 -12.15
C VAL A 128 -9.37 -24.88 -12.59
N TYR A 129 -8.12 -24.60 -12.97
CA TYR A 129 -7.16 -25.63 -13.33
C TYR A 129 -6.52 -26.23 -12.07
N ASN A 130 -6.74 -27.52 -11.84
CA ASN A 130 -6.16 -28.23 -10.70
C ASN A 130 -4.92 -29.04 -11.15
N MET A 131 -3.74 -28.57 -10.74
CA MET A 131 -2.46 -29.24 -11.00
C MET A 131 -2.24 -30.51 -10.14
N TYR A 132 -3.00 -30.65 -9.06
CA TYR A 132 -2.92 -31.78 -8.12
C TYR A 132 -3.85 -32.96 -8.49
N LYS A 133 -4.67 -32.82 -9.54
CA LYS A 133 -5.48 -33.92 -10.08
C LYS A 133 -4.59 -34.88 -10.88
N HIS A 134 -4.96 -36.16 -10.93
CA HIS A 134 -4.30 -37.17 -11.76
C HIS A 134 -5.27 -37.77 -12.78
N PRO A 135 -5.24 -37.36 -14.07
CA PRO A 135 -4.35 -36.35 -14.68
C PRO A 135 -4.74 -34.88 -14.32
N PRO A 136 -3.81 -33.92 -14.40
CA PRO A 136 -4.10 -32.50 -14.22
C PRO A 136 -5.19 -32.04 -15.18
N GLY A 137 -6.08 -31.17 -14.71
CA GLY A 137 -7.17 -30.69 -15.55
C GLY A 137 -8.11 -29.73 -14.84
N TYR A 138 -9.08 -29.22 -15.59
CA TYR A 138 -10.10 -28.33 -15.06
C TYR A 138 -11.06 -29.07 -14.12
N GLN A 139 -11.46 -28.39 -13.07
CA GLN A 139 -12.52 -28.78 -12.16
C GLN A 139 -13.36 -27.57 -11.79
N ASN A 140 -14.64 -27.78 -11.49
CA ASN A 140 -15.50 -26.72 -10.99
C ASN A 140 -15.29 -26.59 -9.49
N SER A 141 -15.07 -25.36 -9.03
CA SER A 141 -15.03 -25.00 -7.62
C SER A 141 -16.11 -23.97 -7.34
N THR A 142 -16.82 -24.15 -6.23
CA THR A 142 -17.83 -23.19 -5.78
C THR A 142 -17.22 -22.29 -4.72
N PHE A 143 -17.39 -20.99 -4.91
CA PHE A 143 -17.05 -19.93 -3.98
C PHE A 143 -18.37 -19.35 -3.45
N PHE A 144 -18.39 -18.97 -2.19
CA PHE A 144 -19.59 -18.57 -1.46
C PHE A 144 -19.63 -17.07 -1.17
N TYR A 145 -18.50 -16.38 -1.32
CA TYR A 145 -18.37 -14.96 -1.06
C TYR A 145 -17.83 -14.21 -2.26
N ARG A 146 -18.24 -12.96 -2.40
CA ARG A 146 -17.61 -12.01 -3.31
C ARG A 146 -17.06 -10.85 -2.52
N ALA A 147 -15.80 -10.53 -2.76
CA ALA A 147 -15.04 -9.47 -2.09
C ALA A 147 -14.28 -8.64 -3.13
N ALA A 148 -13.42 -7.72 -2.69
CA ALA A 148 -12.48 -7.02 -3.55
C ALA A 148 -11.03 -7.15 -3.06
N MET A 149 -10.13 -7.09 -4.03
CA MET A 149 -8.69 -6.94 -3.80
C MET A 149 -8.19 -5.80 -4.68
N VAL A 150 -7.52 -4.83 -4.08
CA VAL A 150 -6.95 -3.65 -4.76
C VAL A 150 -5.45 -3.62 -4.58
N GLN A 151 -4.73 -3.32 -5.66
CA GLN A 151 -3.27 -3.26 -5.71
C GLN A 151 -2.83 -1.96 -6.39
N SER A 152 -1.65 -1.46 -6.06
CA SER A 152 -1.09 -0.33 -6.82
C SER A 152 -0.51 -0.79 -8.16
N TRP A 153 -0.64 0.06 -9.19
CA TRP A 153 -0.07 -0.20 -10.52
C TRP A 153 1.45 -0.30 -10.47
N ASN A 154 2.09 0.56 -9.67
CA ASN A 154 3.53 0.76 -9.71
C ASN A 154 4.30 -0.15 -8.73
N LYS A 155 3.78 -1.34 -8.41
CA LYS A 155 4.38 -2.41 -7.57
C LYS A 155 5.77 -2.05 -7.04
N PHE A 156 5.81 -1.28 -5.95
CA PHE A 156 7.05 -0.65 -5.52
C PHE A 156 7.96 -1.67 -4.83
N CYS A 157 9.27 -1.57 -5.07
CA CYS A 157 10.24 -2.35 -4.33
C CYS A 157 10.44 -1.71 -2.95
N PHE A 158 9.86 -2.30 -1.90
CA PHE A 158 10.08 -1.84 -0.54
C PHE A 158 11.41 -2.36 0.01
N GLN A 159 12.42 -1.50 0.06
CA GLN A 159 13.75 -1.84 0.60
C GLN A 159 13.98 -1.26 2.01
N GLY A 160 13.06 -0.42 2.49
CA GLY A 160 13.12 0.23 3.79
C GLY A 160 12.31 1.53 3.79
N GLY A 161 11.84 1.92 4.97
CA GLY A 161 10.97 3.08 5.15
C GLY A 161 9.82 2.76 6.08
N MET A 162 8.71 3.45 5.88
CA MET A 162 7.49 3.27 6.65
C MET A 162 6.29 3.27 5.70
N LEU A 163 5.35 2.38 5.97
CA LEU A 163 4.04 2.38 5.37
C LEU A 163 3.05 2.60 6.53
N GLU A 164 2.20 3.60 6.40
CA GLU A 164 1.16 3.90 7.38
C GLU A 164 -0.20 3.81 6.69
N VAL A 165 -1.15 3.15 7.37
CA VAL A 165 -2.55 3.06 6.93
C VAL A 165 -3.43 3.38 8.12
N ARG A 166 -4.45 4.20 7.90
CA ARG A 166 -5.57 4.33 8.82
C ARG A 166 -6.70 3.46 8.30
N ALA A 167 -6.89 2.30 8.93
CA ALA A 167 -7.92 1.34 8.54
C ALA A 167 -8.97 1.16 9.63
N GLN A 168 -10.22 0.96 9.21
CA GLN A 168 -11.28 0.43 10.05
C GLN A 168 -11.53 -1.01 9.62
N LEU A 169 -11.36 -1.95 10.56
CA LEU A 169 -11.62 -3.36 10.28
C LEU A 169 -13.13 -3.62 10.21
N PRO A 170 -13.58 -4.59 9.40
CA PRO A 170 -14.98 -4.98 9.37
C PRO A 170 -15.43 -5.46 10.76
N GLY A 171 -16.64 -5.05 11.15
CA GLY A 171 -17.20 -5.42 12.44
C GLY A 171 -18.52 -4.70 12.70
N ALA A 172 -19.46 -5.43 13.28
CA ALA A 172 -20.80 -4.93 13.55
C ALA A 172 -20.83 -4.10 14.85
N VAL A 173 -20.11 -2.99 14.87
CA VAL A 173 -19.81 -2.22 16.11
C VAL A 173 -20.81 -1.11 16.45
N SER A 174 -21.80 -0.89 15.60
CA SER A 174 -22.86 0.10 15.83
C SER A 174 -23.98 -0.49 16.69
N LYS A 175 -24.68 0.34 17.48
CA LYS A 175 -25.86 -0.13 18.25
C LYS A 175 -26.97 -0.70 17.36
N ALA A 176 -27.04 -0.25 16.10
CA ALA A 176 -28.03 -0.70 15.13
C ALA A 176 -27.78 -2.13 14.62
N SER A 177 -26.58 -2.67 14.81
CA SER A 177 -26.24 -4.02 14.32
C SER A 177 -26.91 -5.16 15.09
N GLY A 178 -27.41 -4.90 16.30
CA GLY A 178 -27.92 -5.96 17.18
C GLY A 178 -26.84 -6.83 17.83
N ASN A 179 -25.57 -6.51 17.62
CA ASN A 179 -24.44 -7.25 18.16
C ASN A 179 -24.47 -7.28 19.72
N PRO A 180 -24.68 -8.46 20.34
CA PRO A 180 -24.84 -8.58 21.79
C PRO A 180 -23.53 -8.28 22.54
N ASP A 181 -22.38 -8.44 21.88
CA ASP A 181 -21.07 -8.24 22.49
C ASP A 181 -20.76 -6.76 22.76
N LEU A 182 -21.49 -5.82 22.15
CA LEU A 182 -21.32 -4.38 22.41
C LEU A 182 -21.63 -4.01 23.86
N ALA A 183 -22.56 -4.72 24.50
CA ALA A 183 -22.91 -4.50 25.91
C ALA A 183 -21.77 -4.90 26.87
N ARG A 184 -20.81 -5.71 26.41
CA ARG A 184 -19.68 -6.22 27.20
C ARG A 184 -18.53 -5.21 27.30
N GLY A 185 -18.61 -4.09 26.57
CA GLY A 185 -17.64 -3.02 26.59
C GLY A 185 -16.41 -3.28 25.72
N LYS A 186 -15.51 -2.29 25.62
CA LYS A 186 -14.37 -2.28 24.68
C LYS A 186 -13.35 -3.41 24.87
N SER A 187 -13.29 -4.00 26.07
CA SER A 187 -12.39 -5.11 26.41
C SER A 187 -13.16 -6.42 26.67
N GLY A 188 -14.46 -6.45 26.38
CA GLY A 188 -15.27 -7.65 26.52
C GLY A 188 -14.85 -8.70 25.50
N GLN A 189 -14.67 -9.95 25.93
CA GLN A 189 -14.43 -11.06 25.01
C GLN A 189 -15.66 -11.32 24.15
N VAL A 190 -15.43 -11.52 22.86
CA VAL A 190 -16.44 -11.91 21.86
C VAL A 190 -17.06 -13.24 22.28
N THR A 191 -18.39 -13.32 22.22
CA THR A 191 -19.15 -14.54 22.49
C THR A 191 -19.96 -14.99 21.27
N ASP A 192 -20.33 -14.05 20.41
CA ASP A 192 -21.03 -14.34 19.17
C ASP A 192 -20.13 -14.03 17.97
N THR A 193 -19.48 -15.07 17.44
CA THR A 193 -18.53 -14.95 16.33
C THR A 193 -19.19 -14.57 15.01
N THR A 194 -20.53 -14.65 14.90
CA THR A 194 -21.25 -14.29 13.66
C THR A 194 -21.13 -12.81 13.30
N TYR A 195 -20.88 -11.94 14.30
CA TYR A 195 -20.69 -10.50 14.11
C TYR A 195 -19.23 -10.09 13.80
N TYR A 196 -18.31 -11.05 13.80
CA TYR A 196 -16.87 -10.85 13.64
C TYR A 196 -16.29 -11.91 12.69
N PRO A 197 -16.68 -11.92 11.40
CA PRO A 197 -16.11 -12.84 10.43
C PRO A 197 -14.59 -12.57 10.33
N THR A 198 -13.79 -13.59 10.65
CA THR A 198 -12.34 -13.57 10.50
C THR A 198 -11.93 -14.37 9.27
N TRP A 199 -10.96 -13.86 8.52
CA TRP A 199 -10.35 -14.57 7.41
C TRP A 199 -9.30 -15.62 7.89
N PRO A 200 -9.12 -16.75 7.18
CA PRO A 200 -9.98 -17.24 6.11
C PRO A 200 -11.27 -17.77 6.75
N GLY A 201 -12.41 -17.63 6.06
CA GLY A 201 -13.61 -18.34 6.47
C GLY A 201 -13.36 -19.83 6.32
N GLU A 202 -12.68 -20.44 7.29
CA GLU A 202 -12.54 -21.88 7.38
C GLU A 202 -13.62 -22.37 8.34
N ASP A 203 -14.43 -23.30 7.83
CA ASP A 203 -15.40 -24.09 8.61
C ASP A 203 -14.71 -24.94 9.69
#